data_AF-A0A1B6HDD0-F1
#
_entry.id   AF-A0A1B6HDD0-F1
#
_cell.length_a   1.000
_cell.length_b   1.000
_cell.length_c   1.000
_cell.angle_alpha   90.00
_cell.angle_beta   90.00
_cell.angle_gamma   90.00
#
_symmetry.space_group_name_H-M   'P 1'
#
loop_
_entity.id
_entity.type
_entity.pdbx_description
1 polymer ?
#
loop_
_entity_poly.entity_id
_entity_poly.type
_entity_poly.pdbx_seq_one_letter_code
_entity_poly.pdbx_strand_id
1 'polypeptide(L)'
;GFCSAPNTCTCYDGYVKNFWDSYKCSPVCNPPCVNGICFMPNECACFSNYIKDQENSFVCKPHCSNNCVNGFCSAPNTCTCYDGYVKNFWDSYKCSPVCNPPCVNGICFMPNECACFSNYIKDQENSFVCKPHCSNNCVNG
;
A
#
# COMPACT_ATOMS: atom_id res chain seq x y z
N GLY A 1 37.14 -10.59 6.88
CA GLY A 1 37.62 -11.45 7.97
C GLY A 1 39.12 -11.58 7.87
N PHE A 2 39.73 -12.32 8.79
CA PHE A 2 41.16 -12.58 8.82
C PHE A 2 41.42 -14.07 9.11
N CYS A 3 42.60 -14.56 8.72
CA CYS A 3 43.03 -15.92 9.04
C CYS A 3 43.56 -15.96 10.47
N SER A 4 42.92 -16.74 11.35
CA SER A 4 43.32 -16.86 12.77
C SER A 4 44.15 -18.12 13.05
N ALA A 5 44.08 -19.13 12.19
CA ALA A 5 44.87 -20.36 12.22
C ALA A 5 44.88 -21.02 10.83
N PRO A 6 45.75 -22.02 10.55
CA PRO A 6 45.72 -22.74 9.29
C PRO A 6 44.31 -23.23 8.95
N ASN A 7 43.83 -22.91 7.75
CA ASN A 7 42.48 -23.23 7.26
C ASN A 7 41.32 -22.68 8.12
N THR A 8 41.58 -21.69 8.99
CA THR A 8 40.56 -21.11 9.89
C THR A 8 40.39 -19.62 9.64
N CYS A 9 39.24 -19.24 9.06
CA CYS A 9 38.84 -17.84 8.90
C CYS A 9 38.02 -17.37 10.12
N THR A 10 38.31 -16.17 10.62
CA THR A 10 37.52 -15.45 11.62
C THR A 10 36.92 -14.19 10.98
N CYS A 11 35.62 -13.96 11.19
CA CYS A 11 34.93 -12.81 10.65
C CYS A 11 35.20 -11.54 11.46
N TYR A 12 35.13 -10.37 10.80
CA TYR A 12 35.20 -9.09 11.49
C TYR A 12 33.89 -8.81 12.23
N ASP A 13 33.91 -7.84 13.14
CA ASP A 13 32.73 -7.41 13.89
C ASP A 13 31.57 -7.06 12.96
N GLY A 14 30.37 -7.53 13.32
CA GLY A 14 29.17 -7.38 12.49
C GLY A 14 29.05 -8.36 11.32
N TYR A 15 29.95 -9.34 11.20
CA TYR A 15 29.88 -10.42 10.22
C TYR A 15 29.90 -11.80 10.87
N VAL A 16 29.25 -12.78 10.23
CA VAL A 16 29.22 -14.19 10.65
C VAL A 16 29.62 -15.10 9.51
N LYS A 17 30.12 -16.30 9.81
CA LYS A 17 30.44 -17.28 8.76
C LYS A 17 29.19 -17.61 7.95
N ASN A 18 29.34 -17.67 6.64
CA ASN A 18 28.27 -18.09 5.75
C ASN A 18 27.95 -19.56 6.00
N PHE A 19 26.67 -19.91 5.94
CA PHE A 19 26.21 -21.27 6.16
C PHE A 19 26.76 -22.28 5.13
N TRP A 20 26.92 -21.85 3.86
CA TRP A 20 27.35 -22.70 2.75
C TRP A 20 28.86 -22.72 2.55
N ASP A 21 29.56 -21.68 3.01
CA ASP A 21 31.01 -21.54 2.87
C ASP A 21 31.61 -20.91 4.13
N SER A 22 32.27 -21.75 4.94
CA SER A 22 32.90 -21.32 6.20
C SER A 22 34.07 -20.35 6.03
N TYR A 23 34.57 -20.17 4.81
CA TYR A 23 35.61 -19.20 4.46
C TYR A 23 35.03 -17.84 4.04
N LYS A 24 33.72 -17.75 3.83
CA LYS A 24 33.01 -16.51 3.52
C LYS A 24 32.33 -15.95 4.78
N CYS A 25 32.41 -14.64 4.94
CA CYS A 25 31.71 -13.92 6.00
C CYS A 25 30.53 -13.13 5.41
N SER A 26 29.33 -13.32 5.95
CA SER A 26 28.13 -12.55 5.62
C SER A 26 27.90 -11.46 6.65
N PRO A 27 27.48 -10.25 6.26
CA PRO A 27 27.12 -9.19 7.19
C PRO A 27 25.86 -9.57 7.99
N VAL A 28 25.76 -9.01 9.19
CA VAL A 28 24.62 -9.18 10.10
C VAL A 28 23.88 -7.85 10.24
N CYS A 29 22.56 -7.92 10.14
CA CYS A 29 21.66 -6.80 10.40
C CYS A 29 20.72 -7.21 11.54
N ASN A 30 20.61 -6.38 12.57
CA ASN A 30 19.66 -6.58 13.66
C ASN A 30 18.90 -5.26 13.93
N PRO A 31 17.60 -5.18 13.60
CA PRO A 31 16.74 -6.24 13.07
C PRO A 31 17.10 -6.69 11.63
N PRO A 32 16.62 -7.86 11.17
CA PRO A 32 16.82 -8.30 9.78
C PRO A 32 16.13 -7.34 8.79
N CYS A 33 16.72 -7.20 7.61
CA CYS A 33 16.18 -6.37 6.54
C CYS A 33 14.86 -6.94 6.00
N VAL A 34 13.82 -6.11 5.92
CA VAL A 34 12.53 -6.46 5.31
C VAL A 34 12.52 -5.97 3.86
N ASN A 35 12.24 -6.86 2.90
CA ASN A 35 12.29 -6.59 1.45
C ASN A 35 13.65 -6.04 0.96
N GLY A 36 14.72 -6.53 1.57
CA GLY A 36 16.08 -6.20 1.17
C GLY A 36 17.08 -7.23 1.66
N ILE A 37 18.35 -6.98 1.36
CA ILE A 37 19.48 -7.76 1.84
C ILE A 37 20.35 -6.93 2.77
N CYS A 38 20.94 -7.58 3.75
CA CYS A 38 22.03 -6.99 4.52
C CYS A 38 23.28 -7.00 3.63
N PHE A 39 23.75 -5.82 3.19
CA PHE A 39 24.93 -5.71 2.33
C PHE A 39 26.17 -5.24 3.10
N MET A 40 25.96 -4.57 4.24
CA MET A 40 26.97 -4.24 5.25
C MET A 40 26.36 -4.42 6.65
N PRO A 41 27.17 -4.53 7.72
CA PRO A 41 26.66 -4.67 9.07
C PRO A 41 25.67 -3.56 9.41
N ASN A 42 24.45 -3.94 9.77
CA ASN A 42 23.34 -3.03 10.04
C ASN A 42 22.95 -2.06 8.89
N GLU A 43 23.35 -2.35 7.65
CA GLU A 43 22.90 -1.60 6.47
C GLU A 43 22.18 -2.48 5.46
N CYS A 44 20.94 -2.08 5.14
CA CYS A 44 20.07 -2.77 4.20
C CYS A 44 20.11 -2.14 2.81
N ALA A 45 20.23 -2.99 1.79
CA ALA A 45 20.03 -2.64 0.40
C ALA A 45 18.68 -3.23 -0.03
N CYS A 46 17.79 -2.37 -0.53
CA CYS A 46 16.45 -2.77 -0.93
C CYS A 46 16.45 -3.61 -2.20
N PHE A 47 15.48 -4.52 -2.31
CA PHE A 47 15.23 -5.23 -3.57
C PHE A 47 14.78 -4.26 -4.68
N SER A 48 14.83 -4.74 -5.92
CA SER A 48 14.40 -3.96 -7.08
C SER A 48 12.97 -3.45 -6.90
N ASN A 49 12.76 -2.15 -7.18
CA ASN A 49 11.50 -1.42 -6.98
C ASN A 49 11.01 -1.35 -5.52
N TYR A 50 11.89 -1.52 -4.54
CA TYR A 50 11.66 -1.15 -3.15
C TYR A 50 12.58 0.01 -2.78
N ILE A 51 12.08 0.88 -1.91
CA ILE A 51 12.79 2.05 -1.41
C ILE A 51 12.92 1.99 0.10
N LYS A 52 14.01 2.54 0.62
CA LYS A 52 14.28 2.58 2.05
C LYS A 52 13.20 3.39 2.75
N ASP A 53 12.63 2.84 3.81
CA ASP A 53 11.66 3.54 4.62
C ASP A 53 12.31 4.70 5.39
N GLN A 54 11.57 5.79 5.56
CA GLN A 54 12.08 7.00 6.22
C GLN A 54 12.12 6.85 7.75
N GLU A 55 11.24 6.03 8.33
CA GLU A 55 11.15 5.83 9.77
C GLU A 55 12.02 4.67 10.24
N ASN A 56 12.15 3.62 9.40
CA ASN A 56 12.94 2.44 9.72
C ASN A 56 13.89 2.04 8.57
N SER A 57 15.18 2.30 8.77
CA SER A 57 16.23 1.98 7.79
C SER A 57 16.39 0.49 7.46
N PHE A 58 15.82 -0.41 8.27
CA PHE A 58 15.82 -1.85 8.03
C PHE A 58 14.61 -2.32 7.21
N VAL A 59 13.65 -1.43 6.93
CA VAL A 59 12.47 -1.75 6.14
C VAL A 59 12.57 -1.09 4.77
N CYS A 60 12.38 -1.89 3.73
CA CYS A 60 12.21 -1.41 2.37
C CYS A 60 10.72 -1.49 2.01
N LYS A 61 10.10 -0.34 1.75
CA LYS A 61 8.71 -0.24 1.32
C LYS A 61 8.62 -0.36 -0.21
N PRO A 62 7.56 -1.00 -0.75
CA PRO A 62 7.38 -1.10 -2.19
C PRO A 62 7.25 0.30 -2.81
N HIS A 63 7.84 0.47 -3.99
CA HIS A 63 7.72 1.69 -4.77
C HIS A 63 6.59 1.55 -5.80
N CYS A 64 5.70 2.53 -5.80
CA CYS A 64 4.70 2.71 -6.85
C CYS A 64 5.03 3.98 -7.62
N SER A 65 5.08 3.89 -8.95
CA SER A 65 5.40 5.03 -9.82
C SER A 65 4.38 6.17 -9.73
N ASN A 66 3.13 5.85 -9.38
CA ASN A 66 2.08 6.81 -9.05
C ASN A 66 1.53 6.54 -7.65
N ASN A 67 0.97 7.59 -7.03
CA ASN A 67 0.33 7.46 -5.73
C ASN A 67 -0.97 6.65 -5.83
N CYS A 68 -1.17 5.71 -4.91
CA CYS A 68 -2.42 4.95 -4.80
C CYS A 68 -3.51 5.81 -4.15
N VAL A 69 -4.56 6.14 -4.89
CA VAL A 69 -5.70 6.92 -4.39
C VAL A 69 -6.74 5.97 -3.78
N ASN A 70 -7.11 6.21 -2.52
CA ASN A 70 -7.99 5.33 -1.71
C ASN A 70 -7.46 3.90 -1.59
N GLY A 71 -6.14 3.77 -1.54
CA GLY A 71 -5.44 2.52 -1.33
C GLY A 71 -4.00 2.76 -0.91
N PHE A 72 -3.23 1.69 -0.82
CA PHE A 72 -1.82 1.75 -0.48
C PHE A 72 -0.99 0.88 -1.44
N CYS A 73 0.29 1.23 -1.59
CA CYS A 73 1.23 0.44 -2.37
C CYS A 73 1.58 -0.83 -1.58
N SER A 74 1.04 -1.97 -2.00
CA SER A 74 1.21 -3.27 -1.30
C SER A 74 2.37 -4.08 -1.86
N ALA A 75 2.69 -3.87 -3.14
CA ALA A 75 3.84 -4.43 -3.83
C ALA A 75 4.30 -3.43 -4.91
N PRO A 76 5.49 -3.60 -5.51
CA PRO A 76 5.97 -2.71 -6.56
C PRO A 76 4.93 -2.47 -7.66
N ASN A 77 4.61 -1.19 -7.89
CA ASN A 77 3.58 -0.75 -8.85
C ASN A 77 2.20 -1.43 -8.69
N THR A 78 1.89 -1.92 -7.48
CA THR A 78 0.64 -2.61 -7.17
C THR A 78 -0.08 -1.89 -6.04
N CYS A 79 -1.22 -1.28 -6.37
CA CYS A 79 -2.11 -0.67 -5.39
C CYS A 79 -3.14 -1.68 -4.88
N THR A 80 -3.22 -1.83 -3.56
CA THR A 80 -4.32 -2.52 -2.87
C THR A 80 -5.28 -1.48 -2.32
N CYS A 81 -6.56 -1.64 -2.62
CA CYS A 81 -7.61 -0.72 -2.19
C CYS A 81 -7.92 -0.87 -0.71
N TYR A 82 -8.30 0.25 -0.07
CA TYR A 82 -8.84 0.19 1.28
C TYR A 82 -10.20 -0.52 1.31
N ASP A 83 -10.62 -0.93 2.51
CA ASP A 83 -11.90 -1.58 2.71
C ASP A 83 -13.06 -0.72 2.21
N GLY A 84 -14.00 -1.34 1.49
CA GLY A 84 -15.12 -0.64 0.86
C GLY A 84 -14.77 0.05 -0.48
N TYR A 85 -13.54 -0.09 -0.97
CA TYR A 85 -13.13 0.37 -2.30
C TYR A 85 -12.72 -0.81 -3.21
N VAL A 86 -12.84 -0.62 -4.51
CA VAL A 86 -12.44 -1.57 -5.55
C VAL A 86 -11.57 -0.91 -6.59
N LYS A 87 -10.69 -1.68 -7.22
CA LYS A 87 -9.77 -1.18 -8.24
C LYS A 87 -10.55 -0.54 -9.39
N ASN A 88 -10.18 0.67 -9.76
CA ASN A 88 -10.78 1.36 -10.89
C ASN A 88 -10.40 0.66 -12.20
N PHE A 89 -11.36 0.56 -13.12
CA PHE A 89 -11.16 -0.14 -14.39
C PHE A 89 -10.18 0.58 -15.32
N TRP A 90 -10.15 1.91 -15.29
CA TRP A 90 -9.37 2.74 -16.20
C TRP A 90 -8.00 3.13 -15.64
N ASP A 91 -7.87 3.12 -14.31
CA ASP A 91 -6.67 3.59 -13.62
C ASP A 91 -6.32 2.65 -12.47
N SER A 92 -5.28 1.83 -12.67
CA SER A 92 -4.85 0.84 -11.68
C SER A 92 -4.35 1.42 -10.37
N TYR A 93 -4.04 2.73 -10.33
CA TYR A 93 -3.61 3.46 -9.15
C TYR A 93 -4.77 4.11 -8.39
N LYS A 94 -6.01 3.97 -8.87
CA LYS A 94 -7.20 4.49 -8.20
C LYS A 94 -8.10 3.38 -7.75
N CYS A 95 -8.66 3.58 -6.57
CA CYS A 95 -9.70 2.74 -6.00
C CYS A 95 -11.00 3.55 -5.90
N SER A 96 -12.06 3.02 -6.51
CA SER A 96 -13.40 3.60 -6.51
C SER A 96 -14.19 3.07 -5.31
N PRO A 97 -14.95 3.92 -4.59
CA PRO A 97 -15.79 3.46 -3.49
C PRO A 97 -16.92 2.55 -3.98
N VAL A 98 -17.35 1.64 -3.12
CA VAL A 98 -18.47 0.71 -3.37
C VAL A 98 -19.64 1.08 -2.49
N CYS A 99 -20.83 1.12 -3.08
CA CYS A 99 -22.09 1.29 -2.38
C CYS A 99 -22.95 0.04 -2.63
N ASN A 100 -23.42 -0.58 -1.55
CA ASN A 100 -24.34 -1.70 -1.62
C ASN A 100 -25.55 -1.45 -0.70
N PRO A 101 -26.75 -1.15 -1.25
CA PRO A 101 -27.08 -1.15 -2.68
C PRO A 101 -26.43 0.01 -3.47
N PRO A 102 -26.40 -0.06 -4.80
CA PRO A 102 -25.93 1.05 -5.63
C PRO A 102 -26.76 2.33 -5.43
N CYS A 103 -26.12 3.50 -5.55
CA CYS A 103 -26.80 4.79 -5.48
C CYS A 103 -27.74 5.00 -6.67
N VAL A 104 -28.99 5.38 -6.41
CA VAL A 104 -29.97 5.76 -7.43
C VAL A 104 -29.99 7.28 -7.57
N ASN A 105 -29.79 7.81 -8.78
CA ASN A 105 -29.64 9.25 -9.07
C ASN A 105 -28.54 9.96 -8.25
N GLY A 106 -27.47 9.22 -7.97
CA GLY A 106 -26.29 9.75 -7.32
C GLY A 106 -25.06 8.91 -7.66
N ILE A 107 -23.93 9.31 -7.10
CA ILE A 107 -22.67 8.58 -7.18
C ILE A 107 -22.23 8.14 -5.79
N CYS A 108 -21.57 6.99 -5.73
CA CYS A 108 -20.84 6.60 -4.54
C CYS A 108 -19.59 7.46 -4.45
N PHE A 109 -19.48 8.33 -3.45
CA PHE A 109 -18.31 9.18 -3.24
C PHE A 109 -17.43 8.70 -2.07
N MET A 110 -18.01 7.93 -1.16
CA MET A 110 -17.35 7.14 -0.11
C MET A 110 -18.07 5.79 0.03
N PRO A 111 -17.44 4.76 0.64
CA PRO A 111 -18.07 3.46 0.79
C PRO A 111 -19.42 3.56 1.49
N ASN A 112 -20.47 3.06 0.83
CA ASN A 112 -21.85 3.14 1.29
C ASN A 112 -22.41 4.56 1.52
N GLU A 113 -21.78 5.59 0.96
CA GLU A 113 -22.29 6.96 1.01
C GLU A 113 -22.51 7.53 -0.40
N CYS A 114 -23.76 7.94 -0.65
CA CYS A 114 -24.18 8.52 -1.91
C CYS A 114 -24.14 10.05 -1.87
N ALA A 115 -23.57 10.65 -2.93
CA ALA A 115 -23.70 12.05 -3.25
C ALA A 115 -24.71 12.16 -4.40
N CYS A 116 -25.77 12.92 -4.17
CA CYS A 116 -26.85 13.08 -5.14
C CYS A 116 -26.41 13.95 -6.32
N PHE A 117 -26.95 13.66 -7.50
CA PHE A 117 -26.75 14.54 -8.66
C PHE A 117 -27.39 15.91 -8.44
N SER A 118 -27.04 16.88 -9.29
CA SER A 118 -27.60 18.23 -9.23
C SER A 118 -29.13 18.19 -9.28
N ASN A 119 -29.78 18.98 -8.41
CA ASN A 119 -31.24 19.00 -8.20
C ASN A 119 -31.84 17.71 -7.64
N TYR A 120 -31.04 16.84 -7.01
CA TYR A 120 -31.53 15.73 -6.21
C TYR A 120 -31.10 15.89 -4.75
N ILE A 121 -31.94 15.41 -3.83
CA ILE A 121 -31.67 15.37 -2.40
C ILE A 121 -31.77 13.92 -1.90
N LYS A 122 -31.05 13.60 -0.82
CA LYS A 122 -31.13 12.28 -0.19
C LYS A 122 -32.56 12.02 0.26
N ASP A 123 -33.06 10.83 -0.02
CA ASP A 123 -34.32 10.36 0.54
C ASP A 123 -34.20 10.15 2.06
N GLN A 124 -35.30 10.38 2.77
CA GLN A 124 -35.34 10.29 4.24
C GLN A 124 -35.37 8.84 4.74
N GLU A 125 -35.91 7.91 3.96
CA GLU A 125 -36.04 6.50 4.33
C GLU A 125 -34.88 5.66 3.80
N ASN A 126 -34.35 6.00 2.62
CA ASN A 126 -33.25 5.28 2.00
C ASN A 126 -32.15 6.24 1.51
N SER A 127 -31.05 6.31 2.27
CA SER A 127 -29.90 7.17 1.97
C SER A 127 -29.15 6.80 0.67
N PHE A 128 -29.46 5.65 0.05
CA PHE A 128 -28.95 5.25 -1.27
C PHE A 128 -29.80 5.78 -2.43
N VAL A 129 -30.97 6.36 -2.15
CA VAL A 129 -31.87 6.91 -3.17
C VAL A 129 -31.84 8.43 -3.08
N CYS A 130 -31.53 9.06 -4.20
CA CYS A 130 -31.63 10.49 -4.37
C CYS A 130 -32.94 10.81 -5.11
N LYS A 131 -33.81 11.60 -4.47
CA LYS A 131 -35.10 12.04 -5.02
C LYS A 131 -34.95 13.45 -5.62
N PRO A 132 -35.67 13.78 -6.71
CA PRO A 132 -35.60 15.11 -7.30
C PRO A 132 -36.07 16.16 -6.29
N HIS A 133 -35.35 17.28 -6.23
CA HIS A 133 -35.70 18.44 -5.44
C HIS A 133 -36.51 19.42 -6.29
N CYS A 134 -37.79 19.59 -5.96
CA CYS A 134 -38.67 20.56 -6.61
C CYS A 134 -38.63 21.88 -5.83
N SER A 135 -38.05 22.93 -6.41
CA SER A 135 -38.02 24.27 -5.80
C SER A 135 -39.41 24.93 -5.69
N ASN A 136 -40.37 24.45 -6.49
CA ASN A 136 -41.78 24.84 -6.44
C ASN A 136 -42.61 23.58 -6.15
N ASN A 137 -43.64 23.71 -5.30
CA ASN A 137 -44.60 22.62 -5.09
C ASN A 137 -45.26 22.26 -6.42
N CYS A 138 -45.22 20.98 -6.81
CA CYS A 138 -46.00 20.48 -7.94
C CYS A 138 -47.49 20.62 -7.62
N VAL A 139 -48.19 21.53 -8.30
CA VAL A 139 -49.64 21.65 -8.19
C VAL A 139 -50.26 20.55 -9.06
N ASN A 140 -51.03 19.65 -8.45
CA ASN A 140 -51.71 18.49 -9.05
C ASN A 140 -50.86 17.27 -9.45
N GLY A 141 -49.62 17.15 -8.95
CA GLY A 141 -48.80 15.95 -9.18
C GLY A 141 -48.10 15.96 -10.52
#